data_AF-A0A4Y2BCD3-F1
#
_entry.id   AF-A0A4Y2BCD3-F1
#
_cell.length_a   1.000
_cell.length_b   1.000
_cell.length_c   1.000
_cell.angle_alpha   90.00
_cell.angle_beta   90.00
_cell.angle_gamma   90.00
#
_symmetry.space_group_name_H-M   'P 1'
#
loop_
_entity.id
_entity.type
_entity.pdbx_description
1 polymer ?
#
loop_
_entity_poly.entity_id
_entity_poly.type
_entity_poly.pdbx_seq_one_letter_code
_entity_poly.pdbx_strand_id
1 'polypeptide(L)' 'MCQVFGHLAKYCKDVRPTCGSCAGRHETRRCRSRQIVCANCSDYNYCYGKEFEISDKASDNSCSCYHHEVAAYRRTRDY' A
#
# COMPACT_ATOMS: atom_id res chain seq x y z
N MET A 1 1.48 6.00 2.90
CA MET A 1 2.55 5.59 1.96
C MET A 1 3.34 6.77 1.38
N CYS A 2 4.69 6.70 1.37
CA CYS A 2 5.57 7.79 0.87
C CYS A 2 5.44 8.05 -0.64
N GLN A 3 5.18 7.00 -1.42
CA GLN A 3 5.07 7.08 -2.88
C GLN A 3 3.87 7.91 -3.35
N VAL A 4 2.74 7.87 -2.63
CA VAL A 4 1.57 8.73 -2.87
C VAL A 4 1.93 10.21 -2.73
N PHE A 5 2.86 10.53 -1.82
CA PHE A 5 3.35 11.88 -1.59
C PHE A 5 4.62 12.20 -2.39
N GLY A 6 4.95 11.40 -3.40
CA GLY A 6 6.07 11.66 -4.32
C GLY A 6 7.45 11.59 -3.68
N HIS A 7 7.62 10.93 -2.54
CA HIS A 7 8.93 10.78 -1.89
C HIS A 7 9.26 9.33 -1.53
N LEU A 8 10.55 9.06 -1.36
CA LEU A 8 11.05 7.76 -0.91
C LEU A 8 10.97 7.65 0.61
N ALA A 9 10.85 6.43 1.13
CA ALA A 9 10.81 6.17 2.57
C ALA A 9 11.99 6.80 3.33
N LYS A 10 13.19 6.83 2.73
CA LYS A 10 14.38 7.48 3.32
C LYS A 10 14.26 9.01 3.50
N TYR A 11 13.31 9.65 2.85
CA TYR A 11 13.04 11.09 2.93
C TYR A 11 11.71 11.39 3.64
N CYS A 12 11.01 10.36 4.14
CA CYS A 12 9.77 10.55 4.87
C CYS A 12 10.06 11.12 6.26
N LYS A 13 9.36 12.21 6.62
CA LYS A 13 9.43 12.80 7.96
C LYS A 13 8.60 12.01 8.98
N ASP A 14 7.68 11.16 8.52
CA ASP A 14 6.96 10.23 9.38
C ASP A 14 7.84 9.01 9.65
N VAL A 15 8.38 8.95 10.87
CA VAL A 15 9.26 7.88 11.33
C VAL A 15 8.48 6.64 11.79
N ARG A 16 7.15 6.71 11.88
CA ARG A 16 6.36 5.58 12.35
C ARG A 16 6.26 4.52 11.26
N PRO A 17 6.73 3.28 11.52
CA PRO A 17 6.60 2.22 10.55
C PRO A 17 5.13 1.84 10.36
N THR A 18 4.75 1.62 9.11
CA THR A 18 3.50 0.94 8.76
C THR A 18 3.72 -0.57 8.82
N CYS A 19 2.83 -1.27 9.51
CA CYS A 19 2.85 -2.71 9.63
C CYS A 19 2.54 -3.36 8.27
N GLY A 20 3.44 -4.19 7.79
CA GLY A 20 3.27 -4.94 6.54
C GLY A 20 2.20 -6.04 6.61
N SER A 21 1.69 -6.35 7.80
CA SER A 21 0.64 -7.36 7.99
C SER A 21 -0.74 -6.76 8.08
N CYS A 22 -0.96 -5.72 8.90
CA CYS A 22 -2.30 -5.19 9.17
C CYS A 22 -2.47 -3.71 8.86
N ALA A 23 -1.53 -3.10 8.14
CA ALA A 23 -1.51 -1.67 7.82
C ALA A 23 -1.51 -0.71 9.03
N GLY A 24 -1.39 -1.22 10.26
CA GLY A 24 -1.35 -0.42 11.48
C GLY A 24 -0.04 0.37 11.67
N ARG A 25 -0.07 1.41 12.51
CA ARG A 25 1.12 2.23 12.84
C ARG A 25 1.99 1.58 13.92
N HIS A 26 2.65 0.49 13.58
CA HIS A 26 3.61 -0.22 14.42
C HIS A 26 4.56 -1.08 13.59
N GLU A 27 5.68 -1.51 14.19
CA GLU A 27 6.59 -2.48 13.58
C GLU A 27 5.89 -3.81 13.30
N THR A 28 6.05 -4.37 12.11
CA THR A 28 5.45 -5.66 11.73
C THR A 28 5.75 -6.78 12.72
N ARG A 29 6.94 -6.79 13.35
CA ARG A 29 7.35 -7.77 14.36
C ARG A 29 6.51 -7.73 15.64
N ARG A 30 5.86 -6.59 15.93
CA ARG A 30 4.99 -6.39 17.10
C ARG A 30 3.51 -6.55 16.76
N CYS A 31 3.18 -6.90 15.52
CA CYS A 31 1.81 -7.06 15.08
C CYS A 31 1.13 -8.23 15.81
N ARG A 32 -0.01 -7.95 16.44
CA ARG A 32 -0.87 -8.97 17.08
C ARG A 32 -2.18 -9.21 16.32
N SER A 33 -2.40 -8.48 15.23
CA SER A 33 -3.57 -8.68 14.38
C SER A 33 -3.50 -10.04 13.70
N ARG A 34 -4.63 -10.77 13.72
CA ARG A 34 -4.81 -11.98 12.92
C ARG A 34 -5.26 -11.65 11.49
N GLN A 35 -5.78 -10.45 11.28
CA GLN A 35 -6.23 -9.98 9.97
C GLN A 35 -5.04 -9.43 9.19
N ILE A 36 -4.94 -9.89 7.94
CA ILE A 36 -4.04 -9.32 6.95
C ILE A 36 -4.77 -8.16 6.28
N VAL A 37 -4.07 -7.03 6.17
CA VAL A 37 -4.53 -5.84 5.49
C VAL A 37 -3.41 -5.31 4.61
N CYS A 38 -3.71 -5.16 3.32
CA CYS A 38 -2.84 -4.54 2.35
C CYS A 38 -2.71 -3.05 2.66
N ALA A 39 -1.55 -2.65 3.18
CA ALA A 39 -1.26 -1.24 3.47
C ALA A 39 -1.42 -0.35 2.24
N ASN A 40 -1.03 -0.84 1.06
CA ASN A 40 -1.13 -0.09 -0.19
C ASN A 40 -2.58 0.10 -0.62
N CYS A 41 -3.41 -0.95 -0.67
CA CYS A 41 -4.83 -0.84 -1.01
C CYS A 41 -5.57 0.03 0.02
N SER A 42 -5.30 -0.16 1.31
CA SER A 42 -5.94 0.62 2.38
C SER A 42 -5.61 2.11 2.26
N ASP A 43 -4.34 2.46 2.07
CA ASP A 43 -3.92 3.85 1.85
C ASP A 43 -4.50 4.40 0.53
N TYR A 44 -4.50 3.62 -0.56
CA TYR A 44 -5.01 4.05 -1.85
C TYR A 44 -6.51 4.33 -1.79
N ASN A 45 -7.28 3.46 -1.12
CA ASN A 45 -8.69 3.65 -0.85
C ASN A 45 -8.93 4.95 -0.07
N TYR A 46 -8.13 5.21 0.97
CA TYR A 46 -8.22 6.43 1.77
C TYR A 46 -7.87 7.70 0.98
N CYS A 47 -6.78 7.70 0.21
CA CYS A 47 -6.30 8.89 -0.50
C CYS A 47 -7.12 9.22 -1.75
N TYR A 48 -7.62 8.20 -2.47
CA TYR A 48 -8.25 8.35 -3.77
C TYR A 48 -9.73 7.95 -3.80
N GLY A 49 -10.33 7.61 -2.65
CA GLY A 49 -11.73 7.19 -2.57
C GLY A 49 -12.02 5.92 -3.37
N LYS A 50 -11.09 4.96 -3.36
CA LYS A 50 -11.29 3.65 -3.99
C LYS A 50 -11.83 2.64 -2.99
N GLU A 51 -12.35 1.53 -3.50
CA GLU A 51 -12.92 0.42 -2.74
C GLU A 51 -12.24 -0.90 -3.12
N PHE A 52 -10.91 -0.90 -3.21
CA PHE A 52 -10.17 -2.14 -3.45
C PHE A 52 -10.28 -3.09 -2.26
N GLU A 53 -10.29 -4.39 -2.56
CA GLU A 53 -10.14 -5.41 -1.52
C GLU A 53 -8.78 -5.23 -0.82
N ILE A 54 -8.81 -5.32 0.51
CA ILE A 54 -7.65 -5.09 1.36
C ILE A 54 -7.18 -6.36 2.09
N SER A 55 -7.86 -7.50 1.91
CA SER A 55 -7.62 -8.76 2.67
C SER A 55 -6.25 -9.41 2.41
N ASP A 56 -5.55 -8.98 1.35
CA ASP A 56 -4.28 -9.53 0.90
C ASP A 56 -3.07 -8.83 1.52
N LYS A 57 -1.87 -9.40 1.36
CA LYS A 57 -0.64 -8.65 1.67
C LYS A 57 -0.32 -7.69 0.54
N ALA A 58 0.31 -6.57 0.88
CA ALA A 58 0.84 -5.64 -0.12
C ALA A 58 1.91 -6.25 -1.04
N SER A 59 2.58 -7.32 -0.58
CA SER A 59 3.56 -8.08 -1.36
C SER A 59 2.94 -9.17 -2.23
N ASP A 60 1.65 -9.48 -2.06
CA ASP A 60 1.01 -10.54 -2.81
C ASP A 60 0.72 -10.06 -4.24
N ASN A 61 0.84 -10.99 -5.19
CA ASN A 61 0.51 -10.71 -6.58
C ASN A 61 -1.00 -10.50 -6.80
N SER A 62 -1.82 -10.59 -5.76
CA SER A 62 -3.24 -10.24 -5.76
C SER A 62 -3.51 -8.75 -5.46
N CYS A 63 -2.50 -7.91 -5.14
CA CYS A 63 -2.79 -6.50 -4.82
C CYS A 63 -3.48 -5.77 -5.98
N SER A 64 -4.75 -5.44 -5.78
CA SER A 64 -5.55 -4.67 -6.75
C SER A 64 -4.91 -3.30 -7.04
N CYS A 65 -4.33 -2.68 -6.01
CA CYS A 65 -3.56 -1.44 -6.10
C CYS A 65 -2.46 -1.52 -7.17
N TYR A 66 -1.69 -2.60 -7.14
CA TYR A 66 -0.51 -2.79 -7.95
C TYR A 66 -0.91 -3.05 -9.40
N HIS A 67 -1.90 -3.92 -9.63
CA HIS A 67 -2.44 -4.14 -10.97
C HIS A 67 -3.00 -2.87 -11.59
N HIS A 68 -3.65 -2.03 -10.78
CA HIS A 68 -4.17 -0.75 -11.25
C HIS A 68 -3.04 0.18 -11.73
N GLU A 69 -1.97 0.33 -10.93
CA GLU A 69 -0.81 1.14 -11.30
C GLU A 69 -0.05 0.56 -12.50
N VAL A 70 0.13 -0.76 -12.56
CA VAL A 70 0.76 -1.43 -13.71
C VAL A 70 -0.06 -1.20 -14.99
N ALA A 71 -1.38 -1.31 -14.93
CA ALA A 71 -2.25 -1.03 -16.07
C ALA A 71 -2.19 0.45 -16.49
N ALA A 72 -2.15 1.38 -15.53
CA ALA A 72 -1.95 2.80 -15.81
C ALA A 72 -0.60 3.06 -16.50
N TYR A 73 0.47 2.46 -16.01
CA TYR A 73 1.82 2.57 -16.59
C TYR A 73 1.92 1.96 -17.99
N ARG A 74 1.27 0.83 -18.26
CA ARG A 74 1.25 0.24 -19.62
C ARG A 74 0.60 1.18 -20.63
N ARG A 75 -0.52 1.80 -20.26
CA ARG A 75 -1.23 2.78 -21.11
C ARG A 75 -0.40 4.01 -21.47
N THR A 76 0.59 4.40 -20.68
CA THR A 76 1.46 5.54 -21.02
C THR A 76 2.60 5.15 -21.97
N ARG A 77 2.78 3.86 -22.27
CA ARG A 77 3.86 3.33 -23.12
C ARG A 77 3.39 2.78 -24.46
N ASP A 78 2.13 2.37 -24.57
CA ASP A 78 1.51 1.96 -25.84
C ASP A 78 1.14 3.21 -26.68
N TYR A 79 2.15 3.89 -27.23
CA TYR A 79 2.03 4.99 -28.22
C TYR A 79 2.21 4.46 -29.64
#